data_AF-A0A919C5F0-F1
#
_entry.id   AF-A0A919C5F0-F1
#
_cell.length_a   1.000
_cell.length_b   1.000
_cell.length_c   1.000
_cell.angle_alpha   90.00
_cell.angle_beta   90.00
_cell.angle_gamma   90.00
#
_symmetry.space_group_name_H-M   'P 1'
#
loop_
_entity.id
_entity.type
_entity.pdbx_description
1 polymer ?
#
loop_
_entity_poly.entity_id
_entity_poly.type
_entity_poly.pdbx_seq_one_letter_code
_entity_poly.pdbx_strand_id
1 'polypeptide(L)'
;MRLTTSSESAEHRNVVTVRGTLGTGEEVSVSGTLAGPKHVQKIVAVGDFDVDLALADHMVVLRYEDRPGVVGTVGRILGEAGINIAGMQVARAAVGGEALAVLTVDDTVGSGVLAEVAAEIGATSARSVNLV
;
A
#
# COMPACT_ATOMS: atom_id res chain seq x y z
N MET A 1 5.18 15.80 -16.83
CA MET A 1 3.87 15.20 -16.49
C MET A 1 3.14 14.94 -17.80
N ARG A 2 2.74 13.68 -18.06
CA ARG A 2 1.97 13.29 -19.25
C ARG A 2 0.61 12.77 -18.77
N LEU A 3 -0.47 13.32 -19.31
CA LEU A 3 -1.82 12.82 -19.05
C LEU A 3 -2.28 11.99 -20.26
N THR A 4 -2.80 10.81 -19.98
CA THR A 4 -3.40 9.91 -20.98
C THR A 4 -4.78 9.52 -20.51
N THR A 5 -5.76 9.60 -21.39
CA THR A 5 -7.14 9.20 -21.13
C THR A 5 -7.53 8.05 -22.07
N SER A 6 -8.29 7.11 -21.55
CA SER A 6 -8.89 6.01 -22.30
C SER A 6 -10.39 6.03 -22.05
N SER A 7 -11.20 5.74 -23.06
CA SER A 7 -12.66 5.57 -22.92
C SER A 7 -13.04 4.22 -22.30
N GLU A 8 -12.09 3.30 -22.20
CA GLU A 8 -12.30 1.96 -21.66
C GLU A 8 -11.45 1.75 -20.39
N SER A 9 -12.09 1.18 -19.36
CA SER A 9 -11.45 0.63 -18.18
C SER A 9 -12.03 -0.76 -17.95
N ALA A 10 -11.17 -1.77 -17.93
CA ALA A 10 -11.59 -3.17 -17.97
C ALA A 10 -12.22 -3.65 -16.65
N GLU A 11 -11.77 -3.13 -15.51
CA GLU A 11 -12.10 -3.68 -14.19
C GLU A 11 -12.94 -2.74 -13.31
N HIS A 12 -12.87 -1.43 -13.53
CA HIS A 12 -13.65 -0.44 -12.80
C HIS A 12 -14.31 0.55 -13.75
N ARG A 13 -15.39 1.22 -13.29
CA ARG A 13 -16.10 2.22 -14.12
C ARG A 13 -15.21 3.39 -14.53
N ASN A 14 -14.30 3.79 -13.65
CA ASN A 14 -13.28 4.82 -13.90
C ASN A 14 -12.03 4.46 -13.10
N VAL A 15 -10.84 4.69 -13.63
CA VAL A 15 -9.58 4.54 -12.89
C VAL A 15 -8.69 5.73 -13.21
N VAL A 16 -8.01 6.26 -12.18
CA VAL A 16 -6.92 7.22 -12.34
C VAL A 16 -5.64 6.53 -11.91
N THR A 17 -4.66 6.47 -12.82
CA THR A 17 -3.33 5.95 -12.52
C THR A 17 -2.32 7.08 -12.56
N VAL A 18 -1.59 7.24 -11.46
CA VAL A 18 -0.42 8.11 -11.37
C VAL A 18 0.81 7.23 -11.57
N ARG A 19 1.66 7.58 -12.53
CA ARG A 19 2.94 6.90 -12.79
C ARG A 19 4.10 7.87 -12.66
N GLY A 20 5.20 7.40 -12.10
CA GLY A 20 6.46 8.13 -12.01
C GLY A 20 7.63 7.21 -12.34
N THR A 21 8.67 7.76 -12.94
CA THR A 21 9.94 7.06 -13.16
C THR A 21 10.96 7.64 -12.19
N LEU A 22 11.57 6.79 -11.38
CA LEU A 22 12.62 7.18 -10.44
C LEU A 22 13.92 7.48 -11.19
N GLY A 23 14.86 8.17 -10.54
CA GLY A 23 16.18 8.44 -11.12
C GLY A 23 16.99 7.16 -11.44
N THR A 24 16.59 6.03 -10.85
CA THR A 24 17.13 4.68 -11.12
C THR A 24 16.59 4.07 -12.41
N GLY A 25 15.54 4.64 -13.01
CA GLY A 25 14.81 4.07 -14.15
C GLY A 25 13.65 3.15 -13.76
N GLU A 26 13.47 2.84 -12.48
CA GLU A 26 12.31 2.07 -11.99
C GLU A 26 11.02 2.88 -12.17
N GLU A 27 9.97 2.24 -12.69
CA GLU A 27 8.63 2.82 -12.74
C GLU A 27 7.86 2.48 -11.45
N VAL A 28 7.21 3.48 -10.88
CA VAL A 28 6.28 3.34 -9.76
C VAL A 28 4.92 3.85 -10.19
N SER A 29 3.87 3.17 -9.76
CA SER A 29 2.50 3.57 -10.06
C SER A 29 1.55 3.33 -8.91
N VAL A 30 0.51 4.16 -8.82
CA VAL A 30 -0.64 3.95 -7.92
C VAL A 30 -1.90 4.22 -8.73
N SER A 31 -2.86 3.32 -8.64
CA SER A 31 -4.17 3.43 -9.28
C SER A 31 -5.26 3.59 -8.23
N GLY A 32 -6.19 4.50 -8.48
CA GLY A 32 -7.36 4.73 -7.62
C GLY A 32 -8.67 4.83 -8.39
N THR A 33 -9.77 4.61 -7.68
CA THR A 33 -11.14 4.70 -8.20
C THR A 33 -12.11 5.25 -7.15
N LEU A 34 -13.34 5.54 -7.59
CA LEU A 34 -14.49 5.82 -6.73
C LEU A 34 -15.46 4.64 -6.82
N ALA A 35 -15.73 3.99 -5.68
CA ALA A 35 -16.55 2.79 -5.61
C ALA A 35 -17.94 3.05 -5.01
N GLY A 36 -18.94 2.40 -5.61
CA GLY A 36 -20.32 2.37 -5.13
C GLY A 36 -21.05 3.73 -5.17
N PRO A 37 -22.33 3.77 -4.73
CA PRO A 37 -23.15 4.98 -4.76
C PRO A 37 -22.64 6.11 -3.87
N LYS A 38 -21.83 5.76 -2.86
CA LYS A 38 -21.22 6.72 -1.91
C LYS A 38 -19.90 7.31 -2.43
N HIS A 39 -19.44 6.90 -3.62
CA HIS A 39 -18.18 7.35 -4.20
C HIS A 39 -16.99 7.21 -3.22
N VAL A 40 -16.88 6.05 -2.57
CA VAL A 40 -15.78 5.79 -1.64
C VAL A 40 -14.48 5.76 -2.43
N GLN A 41 -13.50 6.57 -2.02
CA GLN A 41 -12.18 6.59 -2.62
C GLN A 41 -11.44 5.31 -2.28
N LYS A 42 -10.90 4.66 -3.31
CA LYS A 42 -10.18 3.40 -3.16
C LYS A 42 -8.86 3.43 -3.91
N ILE A 43 -7.84 2.80 -3.32
CA ILE A 43 -6.63 2.39 -4.03
C ILE A 43 -6.88 0.98 -4.55
N VAL A 44 -6.67 0.79 -5.86
CA VAL A 44 -6.95 -0.47 -6.55
C VAL A 44 -5.71 -1.14 -7.12
N ALA A 45 -4.60 -0.41 -7.26
CA ALA A 45 -3.31 -1.02 -7.59
C ALA A 45 -2.15 -0.18 -7.07
N VAL A 46 -1.05 -0.84 -6.72
CA VAL A 46 0.24 -0.23 -6.38
C VAL A 46 1.34 -1.01 -7.08
N GLY A 47 2.02 -0.37 -8.03
CA GLY A 47 2.89 -1.05 -8.98
C GLY A 47 2.10 -2.10 -9.76
N ASP A 48 2.58 -3.34 -9.72
CA ASP A 48 1.96 -4.51 -10.34
C ASP A 48 1.03 -5.30 -9.39
N PHE A 49 0.81 -4.80 -8.17
CA PHE A 49 -0.04 -5.47 -7.19
C PHE A 49 -1.45 -4.90 -7.20
N ASP A 50 -2.43 -5.76 -7.47
CA ASP A 50 -3.84 -5.43 -7.31
C ASP A 50 -4.22 -5.38 -5.83
N VAL A 51 -4.84 -4.28 -5.43
CA VAL A 51 -5.34 -4.04 -4.07
C VAL A 51 -6.78 -3.54 -4.12
N ASP A 52 -7.45 -3.45 -2.98
CA ASP A 52 -8.81 -2.97 -2.82
C ASP A 52 -8.99 -2.40 -1.40
N LEU A 53 -8.31 -1.27 -1.13
CA LEU A 53 -8.40 -0.58 0.16
C LEU A 53 -9.06 0.78 0.01
N ALA A 54 -9.78 1.20 1.04
CA ALA A 54 -10.22 2.59 1.16
C ALA A 54 -9.00 3.51 1.32
N LEU A 55 -9.04 4.67 0.67
CA LEU A 55 -8.02 5.69 0.89
C LEU A 55 -8.14 6.22 2.33
N ALA A 56 -7.03 6.33 3.03
CA ALA A 56 -6.96 6.82 4.41
C ALA A 56 -5.86 7.87 4.57
N ASP A 57 -5.97 8.69 5.61
CA ASP A 57 -5.03 9.79 5.86
C ASP A 57 -3.63 9.28 6.21
N HIS A 58 -3.55 8.18 6.97
CA HIS A 58 -2.31 7.53 7.36
C HIS A 58 -2.26 6.10 6.82
N MET A 59 -1.22 5.83 6.03
CA MET A 59 -1.00 4.52 5.43
C MET A 59 0.44 4.08 5.57
N VAL A 60 0.64 2.76 5.63
CA VAL A 60 1.95 2.12 5.55
C VAL A 60 1.96 1.17 4.37
N VAL A 61 2.98 1.28 3.53
CA VAL A 61 3.20 0.39 2.38
C VAL A 61 4.49 -0.39 2.62
N LEU A 62 4.39 -1.71 2.64
CA LEU A 62 5.49 -2.64 2.88
C LEU A 62 5.65 -3.59 1.69
N ARG A 63 6.88 -3.81 1.24
CA ARG A 63 7.25 -4.90 0.32
C ARG A 63 8.20 -5.85 1.03
N TYR A 64 7.91 -7.15 1.01
CA TYR A 64 8.67 -8.17 1.72
C TYR A 64 8.45 -9.56 1.11
N GLU A 65 9.26 -10.55 1.51
CA GLU A 65 9.07 -11.95 1.14
C GLU A 65 8.00 -12.61 2.02
N ASP A 66 6.96 -13.19 1.42
CA ASP A 66 5.82 -13.76 2.14
C ASP A 66 6.23 -15.02 2.92
N ARG A 67 6.34 -14.87 4.24
CA ARG A 67 6.68 -15.95 5.17
C ARG A 67 5.78 -15.94 6.40
N PRO A 68 5.53 -17.10 7.02
CA PRO A 68 4.74 -17.18 8.25
C PRO A 68 5.25 -16.24 9.33
N GLY A 69 4.33 -15.52 9.99
CA GLY A 69 4.62 -14.64 11.12
C GLY A 69 4.76 -13.16 10.79
N VAL A 70 4.99 -12.77 9.52
CA VAL A 70 5.22 -11.35 9.15
C VAL A 70 4.07 -10.44 9.60
N VAL A 71 2.82 -10.79 9.28
CA VAL A 71 1.64 -10.00 9.68
C VAL A 71 1.54 -9.86 11.21
N GLY A 72 1.84 -10.93 11.95
CA GLY A 72 1.84 -10.92 13.41
C GLY A 72 2.91 -9.98 13.96
N THR A 73 4.11 -10.01 13.38
CA THR A 73 5.20 -9.09 13.74
C THR A 73 4.82 -7.63 13.50
N VAL A 74 4.27 -7.30 12.33
CA VAL A 74 3.81 -5.93 12.02
C VAL A 74 2.76 -5.47 13.02
N GLY A 75 1.74 -6.30 13.27
CA GLY A 75 0.69 -5.98 14.23
C GLY A 75 1.21 -5.77 15.65
N ARG A 76 2.19 -6.58 16.08
CA ARG A 76 2.83 -6.44 17.40
C ARG A 76 3.57 -5.11 17.52
N ILE A 77 4.46 -4.78 16.58
CA ILE A 77 5.28 -3.56 16.64
C ILE A 77 4.41 -2.30 16.61
N LEU A 78 3.40 -2.26 15.72
CA LEU A 78 2.47 -1.14 15.67
C LEU A 78 1.64 -1.03 16.96
N GLY A 79 1.18 -2.15 17.51
CA GLY A 79 0.45 -2.19 18.78
C GLY A 79 1.29 -1.72 19.97
N GLU A 80 2.57 -2.11 20.05
CA GLU A 80 3.51 -1.65 21.08
C GLU A 80 3.78 -0.14 20.98
N ALA A 81 3.73 0.42 19.76
CA ALA A 81 3.77 1.86 19.51
C ALA A 81 2.43 2.58 19.77
N GLY A 82 1.37 1.85 20.16
CA GLY A 82 0.03 2.40 20.40
C GLY A 82 -0.72 2.78 19.13
N ILE A 83 -0.31 2.27 17.96
CA ILE A 83 -0.91 2.58 16.66
C ILE A 83 -1.86 1.46 16.25
N ASN A 84 -3.13 1.80 16.10
CA ASN A 84 -4.16 0.86 15.68
C ASN A 84 -4.23 0.71 14.14
N ILE A 85 -4.56 -0.49 13.67
CA ILE A 85 -4.71 -0.82 12.25
C ILE A 85 -6.21 -0.84 11.92
N ALA A 86 -6.66 0.15 11.17
CA ALA A 86 -8.04 0.24 10.70
C ALA A 86 -8.34 -0.75 9.55
N GLY A 87 -7.31 -1.13 8.80
CA GLY A 87 -7.43 -1.99 7.63
C GLY A 87 -6.07 -2.45 7.16
N MET A 88 -6.02 -3.65 6.61
CA MET A 88 -4.81 -4.22 6.03
C MET A 88 -5.19 -5.07 4.84
N GLN A 89 -4.46 -4.87 3.74
CA GLN A 89 -4.54 -5.75 2.59
C GLN A 89 -3.15 -6.22 2.21
N VAL A 90 -3.05 -7.52 1.92
CA VAL A 90 -1.84 -8.15 1.42
C VAL A 90 -2.12 -8.67 0.02
N ALA A 91 -1.34 -8.20 -0.94
CA ALA A 91 -1.32 -8.70 -2.31
C ALA A 91 0.01 -9.43 -2.52
N ARG A 92 -0.04 -10.60 -3.17
CA ARG A 92 1.15 -11.43 -3.42
C ARG A 92 1.23 -11.79 -4.89
N ALA A 93 2.42 -11.67 -5.47
CA ALA A 93 2.64 -12.05 -6.87
C ALA A 93 2.59 -13.58 -7.05
N ALA A 94 3.07 -14.33 -6.05
CA ALA A 94 2.98 -15.78 -5.96
C ALA A 94 3.03 -16.22 -4.49
N VAL A 95 2.55 -17.43 -4.19
CA VAL A 95 2.66 -18.00 -2.83
C VAL A 95 4.14 -18.18 -2.47
N GLY A 96 4.58 -17.58 -1.36
CA GLY A 96 5.97 -17.61 -0.92
C GLY A 96 6.92 -16.70 -1.72
N GLY A 97 6.38 -15.83 -2.58
CA GLY A 97 7.16 -14.83 -3.33
C GLY A 97 7.11 -13.45 -2.67
N GLU A 98 7.35 -12.41 -3.46
CA GLU A 98 7.19 -11.03 -3.00
C GLU A 98 5.72 -10.72 -2.73
N ALA A 99 5.48 -10.06 -1.59
CA ALA A 99 4.20 -9.52 -1.18
C ALA A 99 4.28 -8.02 -0.95
N LEU A 100 3.16 -7.35 -1.24
CA LEU A 100 2.88 -5.98 -0.90
C LEU A 100 1.81 -5.98 0.21
N ALA A 101 2.11 -5.38 1.35
CA ALA A 101 1.09 -5.03 2.33
C ALA A 101 0.82 -3.53 2.31
N VAL A 102 -0.46 -3.17 2.28
CA VAL A 102 -0.92 -1.79 2.48
C VAL A 102 -1.80 -1.78 3.72
N LEU A 103 -1.39 -0.98 4.70
CA LEU A 103 -2.09 -0.81 5.97
C LEU A 103 -2.66 0.60 6.03
N THR A 104 -3.90 0.73 6.46
CA THR A 104 -4.49 2.00 6.91
C THR A 104 -4.44 2.01 8.42
N VAL A 105 -3.86 3.06 9.00
CA VAL A 105 -3.63 3.18 10.44
C VAL A 105 -4.28 4.46 10.97
N ASP A 106 -4.53 4.51 12.27
CA ASP A 106 -5.24 5.64 12.88
C ASP A 106 -4.33 6.87 13.12
N ASP A 107 -3.01 6.70 13.09
CA ASP A 107 -2.03 7.77 13.35
C ASP A 107 -0.77 7.60 12.49
N THR A 108 0.03 8.67 12.42
CA THR A 108 1.29 8.71 11.70
C THR A 108 2.29 7.71 12.27
N VAL A 109 2.87 6.88 11.40
CA VAL A 109 3.94 5.96 11.81
C VAL A 109 5.29 6.67 11.77
N GLY A 110 5.87 6.84 12.97
CA GLY A 110 7.20 7.42 13.14
C GLY A 110 8.31 6.61 12.45
N SER A 111 9.38 7.29 12.05
CA SER A 111 10.49 6.67 11.31
C SER A 111 11.18 5.54 12.09
N GLY A 112 11.27 5.64 13.42
CA GLY A 112 11.82 4.59 14.27
C GLY A 112 11.01 3.29 14.22
N VAL A 113 9.69 3.41 14.41
CA VAL A 113 8.75 2.27 14.33
C VAL A 113 8.76 1.66 12.94
N LEU A 114 8.75 2.49 11.89
CA LEU A 114 8.81 2.01 10.51
C LEU A 114 10.12 1.26 10.21
N ALA A 115 11.25 1.74 10.73
CA ALA A 115 12.55 1.09 10.57
C ALA A 115 12.62 -0.25 11.32
N GLU A 116 12.03 -0.33 12.52
CA GLU A 116 11.92 -1.56 13.29
C GLU A 116 11.08 -2.61 12.53
N VAL A 117 9.90 -2.20 12.04
CA VAL A 117 9.05 -3.06 11.19
C VAL A 117 9.85 -3.57 10.00
N ALA A 118 10.53 -2.69 9.27
CA ALA A 118 11.31 -3.06 8.09
C ALA A 118 12.41 -4.06 8.41
N ALA A 119 13.13 -3.86 9.51
CA ALA A 119 14.22 -4.73 9.92
C ALA A 119 13.73 -6.13 10.35
N GLU A 120 12.69 -6.21 11.18
CA GLU A 120 12.20 -7.51 11.68
C GLU A 120 11.59 -8.38 10.58
N ILE A 121 10.85 -7.77 9.65
CA ILE A 121 10.20 -8.53 8.59
C ILE A 121 11.14 -8.80 7.41
N GLY A 122 12.28 -8.10 7.33
CA GLY A 122 13.20 -8.15 6.20
C GLY A 122 12.61 -7.47 4.97
N ALA A 123 11.98 -6.31 5.15
CA ALA A 123 11.32 -5.59 4.08
C ALA A 123 12.32 -5.07 3.04
N THR A 124 12.01 -5.26 1.76
CA THR A 124 12.73 -4.63 0.65
C THR A 124 12.36 -3.15 0.54
N SER A 125 11.15 -2.77 0.96
CA SER A 125 10.69 -1.39 1.06
C SER A 125 9.69 -1.22 2.19
N ALA A 126 9.83 -0.14 2.95
CA ALA A 126 8.84 0.29 3.93
C ALA A 126 8.64 1.81 3.84
N ARG A 127 7.40 2.25 3.67
CA ARG A 127 7.05 3.66 3.51
C ARG A 127 5.82 3.99 4.35
N SER A 128 5.90 5.07 5.13
CA SER A 128 4.72 5.73 5.66
C SER A 128 4.26 6.81 4.68
N VAL A 129 2.96 6.95 4.52
CA VAL A 129 2.30 7.92 3.66
C VAL A 129 1.27 8.66 4.49
N ASN A 130 1.38 9.98 4.54
CA ASN A 130 0.43 10.87 5.20
C ASN A 130 -0.14 11.82 4.14
N LEU A 131 -1.47 11.92 4.06
CA LEU A 131 -2.17 12.78 3.09
C LEU A 131 -2.61 14.13 3.68
N VAL A 132 -2.40 14.33 4.99
CA VAL A 132 -2.74 15.54 5.75
C VAL A 132 -1.50 16.29 6.23
#